data_AF-A0A855FKQ7-F1
#
_entry.id   AF-A0A855FKQ7-F1
#
_cell.length_a   1.000
_cell.length_b   1.000
_cell.length_c   1.000
_cell.angle_alpha   90.00
_cell.angle_beta   90.00
_cell.angle_gamma   90.00
#
_symmetry.space_group_name_H-M   'P 1'
#
loop_
_entity.id
_entity.type
_entity.pdbx_description
1 polymer ?
#
loop_
_entity_poly.entity_id
_entity_poly.type
_entity_poly.pdbx_seq_one_letter_code
_entity_poly.pdbx_strand_id
1 'polypeptide(L)'
;MLKINVGKTEIISVTIGKRGASLNIGHKGTYVNSDILKTGLNYREEINLAGAGAMKASKINQLEKLEELYLKENIFDSEYQKLRIDILGYAYLMEEIQRKGSLTSLGTLI
;
A
#
# COMPACT_ATOMS: atom_id res chain seq x y z
N MET A 1 7.34 -22.13 -4.64
CA MET A 1 6.47 -23.31 -4.55
C MET A 1 5.04 -22.81 -4.50
N LEU A 2 4.14 -23.42 -5.26
CA LEU A 2 2.72 -23.09 -5.26
C LEU A 2 1.96 -24.27 -4.66
N LYS A 3 1.11 -24.03 -3.66
CA LYS A 3 0.26 -25.04 -3.04
C LYS A 3 -1.18 -24.54 -3.03
N ILE A 4 -2.09 -25.32 -3.61
CA ILE A 4 -3.51 -25.00 -3.65
C ILE A 4 -4.23 -26.01 -2.76
N ASN A 5 -5.02 -25.52 -1.81
CA ASN A 5 -5.87 -26.35 -0.95
C ASN A 5 -7.30 -26.29 -1.47
N VAL A 6 -7.82 -27.42 -1.91
CA VAL A 6 -9.18 -27.56 -2.45
C VAL A 6 -10.05 -28.30 -1.45
N GLY A 7 -11.21 -27.72 -1.15
CA GLY A 7 -12.26 -28.32 -0.34
C GLY A 7 -13.17 -29.23 -1.15
N LYS A 8 -14.26 -29.70 -0.53
CA LYS A 8 -15.25 -30.55 -1.23
C LYS A 8 -15.93 -29.84 -2.41
N THR A 9 -16.01 -28.51 -2.38
CA THR A 9 -16.79 -27.74 -3.37
C THR A 9 -16.01 -26.58 -4.00
N GLU A 10 -14.96 -26.06 -3.36
CA GLU A 10 -14.23 -24.88 -3.83
C GLU A 10 -12.77 -24.84 -3.35
N ILE A 11 -11.99 -23.92 -3.91
CA ILE A 11 -10.62 -23.64 -3.45
C ILE A 11 -10.68 -22.89 -2.12
N ILE A 12 -10.12 -23.49 -1.07
CA ILE A 12 -10.14 -22.94 0.30
C ILE A 12 -9.02 -21.92 0.50
N SER A 13 -7.82 -22.21 -0.04
CA SER A 13 -6.67 -21.31 0.05
C SER A 13 -5.60 -21.62 -0.97
N VAL A 14 -4.80 -20.61 -1.29
CA VAL A 14 -3.61 -20.70 -2.14
C VAL A 14 -2.41 -20.22 -1.33
N THR A 15 -1.36 -21.02 -1.28
CA THR A 15 -0.07 -20.67 -0.65
C THR A 15 1.00 -20.50 -1.72
N ILE A 16 1.68 -19.37 -1.71
CA ILE A 16 2.73 -19.00 -2.65
C ILE A 16 4.01 -18.73 -1.84
N GLY A 17 5.10 -19.43 -2.14
CA GLY A 17 6.40 -19.13 -1.52
C GLY A 17 7.28 -20.35 -1.34
N LYS A 18 8.34 -20.21 -0.56
CA LYS A 18 9.21 -21.33 -0.16
C LYS A 18 9.01 -21.60 1.33
N ARG A 19 9.46 -22.76 1.80
CA ARG A 19 9.47 -23.08 3.24
C ARG A 19 10.33 -22.02 3.94
N GLY A 20 9.76 -21.33 4.94
CA GLY A 20 10.40 -20.19 5.60
C GLY A 20 10.05 -18.80 5.08
N ALA A 21 9.35 -18.67 3.95
CA ALA A 21 8.83 -17.39 3.46
C ALA A 21 7.67 -17.66 2.49
N SER A 22 6.44 -17.60 3.00
CA SER A 22 5.24 -17.94 2.21
C SER A 22 4.02 -17.09 2.55
N LEU A 23 3.27 -16.76 1.50
CA LEU A 23 2.01 -16.04 1.55
C LEU A 23 0.86 -17.04 1.41
N ASN A 24 -0.10 -17.05 2.33
CA ASN A 24 -1.32 -17.85 2.26
C ASN A 24 -2.52 -16.92 2.07
N ILE A 25 -3.31 -17.16 1.04
CA ILE A 25 -4.53 -16.42 0.72
C ILE A 25 -5.69 -17.40 0.83
N GLY A 26 -6.66 -17.14 1.71
CA GLY A 26 -7.82 -18.01 1.86
C GLY A 26 -9.03 -17.32 2.48
N HIS A 27 -10.12 -18.06 2.61
CA HIS A 27 -11.40 -17.53 3.10
C HIS A 27 -11.33 -16.93 4.51
N LYS A 28 -10.36 -17.38 5.32
CA LYS A 28 -10.13 -16.89 6.69
C LYS A 28 -9.25 -15.64 6.76
N GLY A 29 -8.63 -15.23 5.65
CA GLY A 29 -7.72 -14.10 5.59
C GLY A 29 -6.47 -14.37 4.77
N THR A 30 -5.64 -13.33 4.66
CA THR A 30 -4.33 -13.40 4.01
C THR A 30 -3.23 -13.37 5.06
N TYR A 31 -2.27 -14.29 4.99
CA TYR A 31 -1.22 -14.43 5.99
C TYR A 31 0.16 -14.50 5.34
N VAL A 32 1.12 -13.78 5.91
CA VAL A 32 2.53 -13.95 5.59
C VAL A 32 3.18 -14.78 6.70
N ASN A 33 3.91 -15.80 6.28
CA ASN A 33 4.68 -16.65 7.17
C ASN A 33 6.15 -16.46 6.83
N SER A 34 6.97 -16.13 7.83
CA SER A 34 8.42 -16.03 7.72
C SER A 34 9.05 -16.83 8.85
N ASP A 35 10.00 -17.70 8.51
CA ASP A 35 10.75 -18.50 9.50
C ASP A 35 12.19 -17.99 9.54
N ILE A 36 12.72 -17.78 10.75
CA ILE A 36 14.13 -17.45 10.92
C ILE A 36 14.91 -18.75 10.85
N LEU A 37 15.58 -18.96 9.71
CA LEU A 37 16.31 -20.19 9.42
C LEU A 37 17.27 -20.57 10.57
N LYS A 38 17.25 -21.85 10.98
CA LYS A 38 18.10 -22.44 12.03
C LYS A 38 17.80 -22.04 13.48
N THR A 39 16.79 -21.22 13.74
CA THR A 39 16.39 -20.85 15.12
C THR A 39 15.15 -21.59 15.61
N GLY A 40 14.36 -22.17 14.70
CA GLY A 40 13.07 -22.79 15.03
C GLY A 40 11.95 -21.78 15.33
N LEU A 41 12.22 -20.48 15.22
CA LEU A 41 11.25 -19.42 15.41
C LEU A 41 10.53 -19.10 14.11
N ASN A 42 9.21 -19.10 14.16
CA ASN A 42 8.33 -18.80 13.04
C ASN A 42 7.47 -17.59 13.39
N TYR A 43 7.39 -16.64 12.48
CA TYR A 43 6.54 -15.47 12.58
C TYR A 43 5.41 -15.58 11.56
N ARG A 44 4.17 -15.41 12.02
CA ARG A 44 2.99 -15.36 11.17
C ARG A 44 2.27 -14.05 11.43
N GLU A 45 2.07 -13.29 10.36
CA GLU A 45 1.34 -12.04 10.38
C GLU A 45 0.13 -12.15 9.48
N GLU A 46 -1.02 -11.72 9.99
CA GLU A 46 -2.21 -11.52 9.17
C GLU A 46 -2.08 -10.20 8.43
N ILE A 47 -2.10 -10.25 7.10
CA ILE A 47 -2.32 -9.06 6.30
C ILE A 47 -3.81 -8.72 6.41
N ASN A 48 -4.16 -8.05 7.50
CA ASN A 48 -5.34 -7.24 7.52
C ASN A 48 -5.04 -6.05 6.60
N LEU A 49 -5.81 -5.88 5.52
CA LEU A 49 -5.85 -4.59 4.81
C LEU A 49 -6.46 -3.54 5.74
N ALA A 50 -5.76 -3.20 6.82
CA ALA A 50 -6.08 -2.12 7.72
C ALA A 50 -6.03 -0.75 7.01
N GLY A 51 -5.60 -0.71 5.75
CA GLY A 51 -5.57 0.48 4.89
C GLY A 51 -6.65 0.54 3.80
N ALA A 52 -7.49 -0.49 3.62
CA ALA A 52 -8.59 -0.47 2.65
C ALA A 52 -9.94 -0.73 3.30
N GLY A 53 -10.16 -0.21 4.51
CA GLY A 53 -11.52 0.08 4.93
C GLY A 53 -12.15 0.97 3.88
N ALA A 54 -13.38 0.67 3.45
CA ALA A 54 -14.11 1.52 2.52
C ALA A 54 -13.98 2.98 3.01
N MET A 55 -13.41 3.84 2.17
CA MET A 55 -13.20 5.24 2.53
C MET A 55 -14.54 5.82 2.97
N LYS A 56 -14.57 6.50 4.13
CA LYS A 56 -15.81 7.09 4.66
C LYS A 56 -16.49 7.88 3.54
N ALA A 57 -17.79 7.67 3.35
CA ALA A 57 -18.56 8.34 2.28
C ALA A 57 -18.40 9.88 2.30
N SER A 58 -18.18 10.47 3.49
CA SER A 58 -17.87 11.89 3.64
C SER A 58 -16.59 12.32 2.93
N LYS A 59 -15.53 11.50 2.97
CA LYS A 59 -14.26 11.78 2.28
C LYS A 59 -14.39 11.64 0.77
N ILE A 60 -15.18 10.66 0.31
CA ILE A 60 -15.47 10.48 -1.12
C ILE A 60 -16.20 11.74 -1.66
N ASN A 61 -17.26 12.19 -0.99
CA ASN A 61 -18.00 13.40 -1.35
C ASN A 61 -17.10 14.66 -1.32
N GLN A 62 -16.17 14.76 -0.37
CA GLN A 62 -15.19 15.86 -0.34
C GLN A 62 -14.24 15.84 -1.55
N LEU A 63 -13.78 14.66 -1.98
CA LEU A 63 -12.93 14.52 -3.17
C LEU A 63 -13.68 14.83 -4.46
N GLU A 64 -14.94 14.39 -4.59
CA GLU A 64 -15.79 14.70 -5.74
C GLU A 64 -15.98 16.22 -5.90
N LYS A 65 -16.29 16.92 -4.80
CA LYS A 65 -16.40 18.39 -4.80
C LYS A 65 -15.09 19.09 -5.16
N LEU A 66 -13.96 18.55 -4.70
CA LEU A 66 -12.64 19.09 -5.00
C LEU A 66 -12.30 18.92 -6.49
N GLU A 67 -12.62 17.76 -7.09
CA GLU A 67 -12.48 17.52 -8.53
C GLU A 67 -13.35 18.48 -9.36
N GLU A 68 -14.59 18.72 -8.96
CA GLU A 68 -15.44 19.71 -9.64
C GLU A 68 -14.85 21.12 -9.62
N LEU A 69 -14.26 21.54 -8.50
CA LEU A 69 -13.63 22.86 -8.38
C LEU A 69 -12.41 22.98 -9.29
N TYR A 70 -11.62 21.92 -9.39
CA TYR A 70 -10.45 21.89 -10.28
C TYR A 70 -10.85 21.92 -11.75
N LEU A 71 -11.84 21.13 -12.16
CA LEU A 71 -12.35 21.10 -13.54
C LEU A 71 -12.99 22.43 -13.97
N LYS A 72 -13.55 23.19 -13.02
CA LYS A 72 -14.08 24.54 -13.25
C LYS A 72 -13.00 25.63 -13.27
N GLU A 73 -11.71 25.26 -13.18
CA GLU A 73 -10.56 26.17 -13.09
C GLU A 73 -10.67 27.18 -11.93
N ASN A 74 -11.45 26.86 -10.89
CA ASN A 74 -11.64 27.73 -9.73
C ASN A 74 -10.47 27.65 -8.74
N ILE A 75 -9.63 26.62 -8.85
CA ILE A 75 -8.48 26.38 -7.99
C ILE A 75 -7.27 26.00 -8.84
N PHE A 76 -6.08 26.40 -8.41
CA PHE A 76 -4.83 26.03 -9.07
C PHE A 76 -4.43 24.58 -8.73
N ASP A 77 -3.69 23.92 -9.62
CA ASP A 77 -3.21 22.54 -9.41
C ASP A 77 -2.47 22.39 -8.07
N SER A 78 -1.64 23.36 -7.70
CA SER A 78 -0.91 23.34 -6.42
C SER A 78 -1.83 23.32 -5.20
N GLU A 79 -3.01 23.96 -5.27
CA GLU A 79 -4.00 24.00 -4.20
C GLU A 79 -4.84 22.71 -4.18
N TYR A 80 -5.22 22.20 -5.35
CA TYR A 80 -5.87 20.91 -5.51
C TYR A 80 -5.05 19.77 -4.89
N GLN A 81 -3.75 19.69 -5.18
CA GLN A 81 -2.88 18.63 -4.64
C GLN A 81 -2.78 18.69 -3.11
N LYS A 82 -2.66 19.89 -2.54
CA LYS A 82 -2.61 20.07 -1.08
C LYS A 82 -3.89 19.60 -0.40
N LEU A 83 -5.05 20.06 -0.89
CA LEU A 83 -6.35 19.70 -0.33
C LEU A 83 -6.65 18.20 -0.49
N ARG A 84 -6.25 17.61 -1.62
CA ARG A 84 -6.41 16.17 -1.87
C ARG A 84 -5.61 15.34 -0.87
N ILE A 85 -4.38 15.73 -0.58
CA ILE A 85 -3.52 15.08 0.44
C ILE A 85 -4.17 15.17 1.83
N ASP A 86 -4.65 16.36 2.21
CA ASP A 86 -5.31 16.60 3.50
C ASP A 86 -6.58 15.74 3.68
N ILE A 87 -7.43 15.65 2.64
CA ILE A 87 -8.66 14.81 2.68
C ILE A 87 -8.31 13.32 2.80
N LEU A 88 -7.31 12.88 2.04
CA LEU A 88 -6.83 11.50 2.08
C LEU A 88 -6.18 11.17 3.43
N GLY A 89 -5.73 12.19 4.18
CA GLY A 89 -5.08 12.02 5.48
C GLY A 89 -3.67 11.46 5.34
N TYR A 90 -3.03 11.67 4.18
CA TYR A 90 -1.60 11.44 4.04
C TYR A 90 -0.91 12.55 4.83
N ALA A 91 -0.29 12.23 5.97
CA ALA A 91 0.60 13.17 6.65
C ALA A 91 1.67 13.63 5.66
N TYR A 92 1.93 14.94 5.58
CA TYR A 92 2.97 15.54 4.75
C TYR A 92 4.32 14.83 4.96
N LEU A 93 4.64 13.86 4.10
CA LEU A 93 5.97 13.30 3.92
C LEU A 93 6.67 14.04 2.76
N MET A 94 6.57 15.37 2.74
CA MET A 94 7.23 16.22 1.74
C MET A 94 8.48 16.90 2.28
N GLU A 95 9.24 16.22 3.15
CA GLU A 95 10.60 16.63 3.52
C GLU A 95 11.67 15.55 3.23
N GLU A 96 11.31 14.41 2.62
CA GLU A 96 12.31 13.36 2.29
C GLU A 96 12.63 13.21 0.79
N ILE A 97 11.94 13.93 -0.10
CA ILE A 97 12.26 13.88 -1.55
C ILE A 97 13.29 14.95 -1.94
N GLN A 98 13.33 16.11 -1.28
CA GLN A 98 14.36 17.12 -1.56
C GLN A 98 15.76 16.73 -1.05
N ARG A 99 15.86 15.84 -0.06
CA ARG A 99 17.17 15.40 0.47
C ARG A 99 17.80 14.23 -0.30
N LYS A 100 17.03 13.51 -1.12
CA LYS A 100 17.54 12.42 -1.98
C LYS A 100 17.57 12.78 -3.47
N GLY A 101 17.02 13.94 -3.86
CA GLY A 101 17.04 14.47 -5.23
C GLY A 101 18.18 15.45 -5.56
N SER A 102 19.00 15.85 -4.58
CA SER A 102 20.19 16.69 -4.81
C SER A 102 21.45 15.82 -4.70
N LEU A 103 21.85 15.24 -5.84
CA LEU A 103 23.23 14.96 -6.26
C LEU A 103 23.19 14.34 -7.68
N THR A 104 22.49 14.98 -8.62
CA THR A 104 22.86 14.82 -10.03
C THR A 104 23.73 16.01 -10.45
N SER A 105 24.94 15.64 -10.88
CA SER A 105 25.88 16.40 -11.70
C SER A 105 26.46 17.71 -11.15
N LEU A 106 27.73 17.66 -10.74
CA LEU A 106 28.71 18.71 -11.05
C LEU A 106 30.16 18.17 -10.92
N GLY A 107 30.79 17.94 -12.08
CA GLY A 107 32.25 17.90 -12.27
C GLY A 107 32.97 16.65 -11.75
N THR A 108 33.98 16.10 -12.40
CA THR A 108 34.86 16.62 -13.45
C THR A 108 35.61 15.43 -14.04
N LEU A 109 35.94 15.53 -15.33
CA LEU A 109 37.01 14.79 -15.99
C LEU A 109 38.19 14.48 -15.06
N ILE A 110 38.66 13.24 -15.08
CA ILE A 110 39.98 12.77 -15.57
C ILE A 110 39.98 11.24 -15.50
#